data_AF-A0A9W8TLG4-F1
#
_entry.id   AF-A0A9W8TLG4-F1
#
_cell.length_a   1.000
_cell.length_b   1.000
_cell.length_c   1.000
_cell.angle_alpha   90.00
_cell.angle_beta   90.00
_cell.angle_gamma   90.00
#
_symmetry.space_group_name_H-M   'P 1'
#
loop_
_entity.id
_entity.type
_entity.pdbx_description
1 polymer ?
#
loop_
_entity_poly.entity_id
_entity_poly.type
_entity_poly.pdbx_seq_one_letter_code
_entity_poly.pdbx_strand_id
1 'polypeptide(L)'
;MMDPPQKAQTNLFDVYLRLRPPQTGNANAEKFLLVEEPEEGDAPTHITLNPPNDRRRAIEKFAFTRVFEEDATQLDLFQGTKVLPLVEGALAPHGGDGTDGLLATLGMTGSGKTHTMLGSRSQRGLTQMALDVVFRSIESNIVDYESSPALEASIRSSDASEANIHPASAFLESIFGDVTAPSRAGSRATTPMIVGPSHTNSKPQTPRKFPGGIRLVCHEDDMTRITILSTPPNQMRKKKQNTAPLPKTPIAPPESKLTNASPVEKHYMVPTSAAKSKTLTKPSLFKGDYLPPATPRRPLQRPSALPQIPDIRSVRASCDPSAEYAIVISMYEVYNDRIFDLLTPPIKSNATKEYRRRALLFKCTETSPDRKVVAGLRKVVCSTLHEALMVLEAGLHERRVAGTGSNSVSSRSHGFFSIEIKKRRRGRSNGPWGTSTLSIVDLAGSERARDAKTQGATLVEGGKINESLMYLGQCLQMQTDLNNNSKVTT
;
A
#
# COMPACT_ATOMS: atom_id res chain seq x y z
N MET A 1 -31.19 43.31 -5.79
CA MET A 1 -31.22 41.83 -5.71
C MET A 1 -29.77 41.39 -5.62
N MET A 2 -29.42 40.55 -4.63
CA MET A 2 -28.22 39.73 -4.74
C MET A 2 -28.66 38.45 -5.45
N ASP A 3 -27.94 38.04 -6.50
CA ASP A 3 -28.18 36.74 -7.09
C ASP A 3 -27.90 35.64 -6.07
N PRO A 4 -28.73 34.58 -6.00
CA PRO A 4 -28.44 33.46 -5.13
C PRO A 4 -27.12 32.82 -5.57
N PRO A 5 -26.26 32.38 -4.63
CA PRO A 5 -25.01 31.72 -5.00
C PRO A 5 -25.33 30.51 -5.87
N GLN A 6 -24.74 30.45 -7.06
CA GLN A 6 -24.85 29.29 -7.94
C GLN A 6 -24.45 28.05 -7.13
N LYS A 7 -25.39 27.11 -6.95
CA LYS A 7 -25.08 25.80 -6.34
C LYS A 7 -24.00 25.17 -7.21
N ALA A 8 -22.78 25.06 -6.68
CA ALA A 8 -21.68 24.42 -7.37
C ALA A 8 -22.13 23.03 -7.84
N GLN A 9 -22.12 22.79 -9.15
CA GLN A 9 -22.45 21.48 -9.70
C GLN A 9 -21.40 20.50 -9.21
N THR A 10 -21.76 19.68 -8.23
CA THR A 10 -20.93 18.57 -7.78
C THR A 10 -20.93 17.50 -8.88
N ASN A 11 -19.94 17.62 -9.76
CA ASN A 11 -19.60 16.58 -10.73
C ASN A 11 -19.22 15.31 -9.96
N LEU A 12 -19.68 14.16 -10.42
CA LEU A 12 -19.42 12.89 -9.75
C LEU A 12 -17.94 12.47 -9.88
N PHE A 13 -17.30 12.91 -10.96
CA PHE A 13 -15.89 12.71 -11.25
C PHE A 13 -15.28 14.04 -11.71
N ASP A 14 -14.04 14.30 -11.33
CA ASP A 14 -13.22 15.32 -11.97
C ASP A 14 -12.40 14.67 -13.08
N VAL A 15 -12.50 15.21 -14.30
CA VAL A 15 -11.86 14.65 -15.49
C VAL A 15 -10.87 15.66 -16.04
N TYR A 16 -9.59 15.29 -16.01
CA TYR A 16 -8.49 16.15 -16.43
C TYR A 16 -7.90 15.64 -17.74
N LEU A 17 -7.67 16.53 -18.70
CA LEU A 17 -6.94 16.22 -19.92
C LEU A 17 -5.50 16.69 -19.78
N ARG A 18 -4.52 15.81 -20.04
CA ARG A 18 -3.11 16.20 -20.19
C ARG A 18 -2.65 15.95 -21.62
N LEU A 19 -2.19 17.00 -22.28
CA LEU A 19 -1.47 16.89 -23.55
C LEU A 19 -0.03 16.45 -23.27
N ARG A 20 0.48 15.52 -24.09
CA ARG A 20 1.86 15.04 -23.97
C ARG A 20 2.79 16.02 -24.70
N PRO A 21 3.96 16.38 -24.14
CA PRO A 21 4.97 17.14 -24.87
C PRO A 21 5.27 16.52 -26.24
N PRO A 22 5.42 17.34 -27.30
CA PRO A 22 5.69 16.85 -28.65
C PRO A 22 7.01 16.06 -28.68
N GLN A 23 7.04 15.01 -29.49
CA GLN A 23 8.24 14.19 -29.64
C GLN A 23 9.33 15.01 -30.36
N THR A 24 10.57 14.93 -29.87
CA THR A 24 11.74 15.57 -30.51
C THR A 24 11.84 15.16 -31.97
N GLY A 25 11.69 16.13 -32.88
CA GLY A 25 11.62 15.93 -34.33
C GLY A 25 10.24 16.17 -34.96
N ASN A 26 9.17 16.26 -34.17
CA ASN A 26 7.78 16.37 -34.66
C ASN A 26 7.16 17.77 -34.47
N ALA A 27 7.97 18.81 -34.22
CA ALA A 27 7.51 20.17 -33.91
C ALA A 27 6.72 20.87 -35.04
N ASN A 28 6.87 20.39 -36.29
CA ASN A 28 6.17 20.92 -37.47
C ASN A 28 4.92 20.12 -37.85
N ALA A 29 4.43 19.21 -36.99
CA ALA A 29 3.15 18.54 -37.21
C ALA A 29 1.99 19.52 -37.04
N GLU A 30 1.03 19.51 -37.98
CA GLU A 30 -0.17 20.36 -37.93
C GLU A 30 -0.99 20.07 -36.65
N LYS A 31 -1.24 21.10 -35.84
CA LYS A 31 -1.99 20.97 -34.59
C LYS A 31 -3.48 20.74 -34.87
N PHE A 32 -3.88 19.47 -34.85
CA PHE A 32 -5.28 19.02 -34.98
C PHE A 32 -6.09 19.14 -33.68
N LEU A 33 -5.45 19.52 -32.58
CA LEU A 33 -6.06 19.81 -31.29
C LEU A 33 -5.73 21.26 -30.92
N LEU A 34 -6.78 22.03 -30.67
CA LEU A 34 -6.71 23.41 -30.18
C LEU A 34 -7.22 23.42 -28.74
N VAL A 35 -6.44 23.98 -27.82
CA VAL A 35 -6.91 24.31 -26.48
C VAL A 35 -7.57 25.68 -26.58
N GLU A 36 -8.76 25.83 -25.99
CA GLU A 36 -9.43 27.13 -25.97
C GLU A 36 -8.80 28.03 -24.91
N GLU A 37 -8.63 29.32 -25.25
CA GLU A 37 -8.20 30.33 -24.29
C GLU A 37 -9.22 30.41 -23.14
N PRO A 38 -8.78 30.35 -21.88
CA PRO A 38 -9.69 30.47 -20.74
C PRO A 38 -10.26 31.89 -20.61
N GLU A 39 -11.36 32.01 -19.87
CA GLU A 39 -11.82 33.31 -19.37
C GLU A 39 -10.76 33.92 -18.44
N GLU A 40 -10.76 35.26 -18.30
CA GLU A 40 -9.65 36.02 -17.74
C GLU A 40 -9.35 35.65 -16.27
N GLY A 41 -8.28 34.87 -16.06
CA GLY A 41 -7.82 34.39 -14.75
C GLY A 41 -8.08 32.90 -14.46
N ASP A 42 -8.87 32.22 -15.29
CA ASP A 42 -9.19 30.80 -15.12
C ASP A 42 -8.20 29.87 -15.84
N ALA A 43 -8.28 28.57 -15.53
CA ALA A 43 -7.54 27.52 -16.23
C ALA A 43 -8.32 27.03 -17.47
N PRO A 44 -7.64 26.62 -18.57
CA PRO A 44 -8.33 26.13 -19.76
C PRO A 44 -9.13 24.86 -19.42
N THR A 45 -10.38 24.81 -19.88
CA THR A 45 -11.34 23.72 -19.61
C THR A 45 -11.81 23.00 -20.87
N HIS A 46 -11.59 23.59 -22.05
CA HIS A 46 -12.13 23.10 -23.31
C HIS A 46 -11.04 22.84 -24.35
N ILE A 47 -11.29 21.85 -25.20
CA ILE A 47 -10.53 21.63 -26.43
C ILE A 47 -11.47 21.56 -27.64
N THR A 48 -10.95 21.96 -28.78
CA THR A 48 -11.57 21.78 -30.10
C THR A 48 -10.70 20.87 -30.96
N LEU A 49 -11.27 19.78 -31.46
CA LEU A 49 -10.61 18.85 -32.36
C LEU A 49 -10.93 19.21 -33.81
N ASN A 50 -9.88 19.56 -34.56
CA ASN A 50 -9.94 19.91 -35.98
C ASN A 50 -9.25 18.81 -36.82
N PRO A 51 -10.00 17.85 -37.40
CA PRO A 51 -9.43 16.66 -38.00
C PRO A 51 -8.68 16.96 -39.31
N PRO A 52 -7.38 16.61 -39.42
CA PRO A 52 -6.60 16.92 -40.61
C PRO A 52 -7.06 16.04 -41.78
N ASN A 53 -7.26 16.66 -42.94
CA ASN A 53 -7.60 16.04 -44.23
C ASN A 53 -8.99 15.41 -44.40
N ASP A 54 -9.98 15.63 -43.53
CA ASP A 54 -11.37 15.17 -43.79
C ASP A 54 -12.43 16.24 -43.50
N ARG A 55 -12.76 17.05 -44.51
CA ARG A 55 -13.82 18.09 -44.47
C ARG A 55 -15.23 17.55 -44.20
N ARG A 56 -15.42 16.23 -44.08
CA ARG A 56 -16.71 15.60 -43.73
C ARG A 56 -16.88 15.34 -42.23
N ARG A 57 -15.81 15.43 -41.44
CA ARG A 57 -15.91 15.31 -39.98
C ARG A 57 -16.26 16.66 -39.39
N ALA A 58 -17.22 16.66 -38.46
CA ALA A 58 -17.54 17.84 -37.69
C ALA A 58 -16.36 18.27 -36.83
N ILE A 59 -16.27 19.58 -36.57
CA ILE A 59 -15.42 20.11 -35.51
C ILE A 59 -16.09 19.71 -34.19
N GLU A 60 -15.36 18.95 -33.35
CA GLU A 60 -15.88 18.44 -32.07
C GLU A 60 -15.24 19.20 -30.90
N LYS A 61 -16.07 19.70 -29.99
CA LYS A 61 -15.65 20.40 -28.77
C LYS A 61 -15.87 19.51 -27.55
N PHE A 62 -14.86 19.43 -26.68
CA PHE A 62 -14.89 18.62 -25.46
C PHE A 62 -14.59 19.49 -24.24
N ALA A 63 -15.28 19.22 -23.14
CA ALA A 63 -15.13 19.91 -21.86
C ALA A 63 -14.48 18.99 -20.81
N PHE A 64 -13.64 19.57 -19.96
CA PHE A 64 -12.88 18.91 -18.90
C PHE A 64 -12.89 19.78 -17.63
N THR A 65 -12.63 19.19 -16.47
CA THR A 65 -12.41 19.94 -15.21
C THR A 65 -11.23 20.90 -15.35
N ARG A 66 -10.17 20.47 -16.05
CA ARG A 66 -9.05 21.29 -16.50
C ARG A 66 -8.27 20.56 -17.60
N VAL A 67 -7.75 21.34 -18.55
CA VAL A 67 -6.80 20.93 -19.58
C VAL A 67 -5.39 21.36 -19.13
N PHE A 68 -4.41 20.48 -19.35
CA PHE A 68 -3.00 20.74 -19.15
C PHE A 68 -2.30 20.64 -20.49
N GLU A 69 -1.64 21.72 -20.89
CA GLU A 69 -0.96 21.84 -22.18
C GLU A 69 0.36 21.05 -22.24
N GLU A 70 1.01 21.10 -23.40
CA GLU A 70 2.21 20.31 -23.72
C GLU A 70 3.43 20.65 -22.84
N ASP A 71 3.46 21.83 -22.24
CA ASP A 71 4.50 22.34 -21.35
C ASP A 71 4.23 22.06 -19.86
N ALA A 72 3.00 21.65 -19.50
CA ALA A 72 2.57 21.45 -18.13
C ALA A 72 3.44 20.43 -17.37
N THR A 73 4.06 20.90 -16.29
CA THR A 73 5.00 20.14 -15.48
C THR A 73 4.28 19.15 -14.54
N GLN A 74 5.06 18.27 -13.92
CA GLN A 74 4.54 17.41 -12.85
C GLN A 74 4.02 18.22 -11.65
N LEU A 75 4.55 19.43 -11.40
CA LEU A 75 4.08 20.29 -10.30
C LEU A 75 2.73 20.92 -10.64
N ASP A 76 2.55 21.42 -11.86
CA ASP A 76 1.29 22.02 -12.32
C ASP A 76 0.15 21.01 -12.27
N LEU A 77 0.43 19.75 -12.63
CA LEU A 77 -0.53 18.65 -12.49
C LEU A 77 -0.86 18.35 -11.03
N PHE A 78 0.14 18.37 -10.14
CA PHE A 78 -0.10 18.12 -8.72
C PHE A 78 -0.92 19.23 -8.05
N GLN A 79 -0.68 20.49 -8.42
CA GLN A 79 -1.42 21.66 -7.91
C GLN A 79 -2.78 21.84 -8.59
N GLY A 80 -2.90 21.53 -9.88
CA GLY A 80 -4.10 21.73 -10.68
C GLY A 80 -5.09 20.56 -10.68
N THR A 81 -4.75 19.44 -10.03
CA THR A 81 -5.66 18.30 -9.81
C THR A 81 -5.98 18.16 -8.33
N LYS A 82 -7.12 17.54 -7.98
CA LYS A 82 -7.55 17.37 -6.58
C LYS A 82 -6.79 16.29 -5.79
N VAL A 83 -5.49 16.07 -6.06
CA VAL A 83 -4.68 15.11 -5.29
C VAL A 83 -4.56 15.50 -3.82
N LEU A 84 -4.39 16.80 -3.51
CA LEU A 84 -4.34 17.27 -2.12
C LEU A 84 -5.69 17.07 -1.39
N PRO A 85 -6.86 17.49 -1.94
CA PRO A 85 -8.17 17.16 -1.38
C PRO A 85 -8.44 15.65 -1.20
N LEU A 86 -7.96 14.78 -2.11
CA LEU A 86 -8.08 13.33 -1.95
C LEU A 86 -7.27 12.82 -0.75
N VAL A 87 -6.06 13.37 -0.52
CA VAL A 87 -5.26 13.07 0.67
C VAL A 87 -5.94 13.58 1.94
N GLU A 88 -6.45 14.82 1.94
CA GLU A 88 -7.17 15.39 3.11
C GLU A 88 -8.43 14.61 3.47
N GLY A 89 -9.23 14.21 2.47
CA GLY A 89 -10.41 13.36 2.67
C GLY A 89 -10.04 12.02 3.32
N ALA A 90 -8.96 11.38 2.86
CA ALA A 90 -8.48 10.13 3.44
C ALA A 90 -7.91 10.31 4.87
N LEU A 91 -7.25 11.43 5.16
CA LEU A 91 -6.72 11.73 6.51
C LEU A 91 -7.82 12.12 7.53
N ALA A 92 -8.98 12.61 7.07
CA ALA A 92 -10.11 13.06 7.88
C ALA A 92 -9.71 13.99 9.04
N PRO A 93 -9.27 15.24 8.77
CA PRO A 93 -8.81 16.18 9.79
C PRO A 93 -9.85 16.50 10.87
N HIS A 94 -11.14 16.47 10.53
CA HIS A 94 -12.24 16.81 11.43
C HIS A 94 -12.82 15.59 12.19
N GLY A 95 -12.12 14.46 12.18
CA GLY A 95 -12.59 13.20 12.75
C GLY A 95 -13.34 12.32 11.75
N GLY A 96 -13.73 11.12 12.18
CA GLY A 96 -14.19 10.04 11.30
C GLY A 96 -13.03 9.24 10.71
N ASP A 97 -13.37 8.22 9.91
CA ASP A 97 -12.46 7.17 9.42
C ASP A 97 -11.68 7.53 8.14
N GLY A 98 -12.03 8.64 7.50
CA GLY A 98 -11.55 9.02 6.17
C GLY A 98 -12.52 8.65 5.05
N THR A 99 -12.30 9.24 3.88
CA THR A 99 -12.99 8.88 2.62
C THR A 99 -12.03 8.17 1.69
N ASP A 100 -12.48 7.09 1.04
CA ASP A 100 -11.74 6.47 -0.05
C ASP A 100 -11.55 7.46 -1.21
N GLY A 101 -10.36 7.43 -1.83
CA GLY A 101 -9.99 8.28 -2.95
C GLY A 101 -9.46 7.47 -4.13
N LEU A 102 -9.81 7.87 -5.35
CA LEU A 102 -9.34 7.22 -6.57
C LEU A 102 -8.72 8.24 -7.52
N LEU A 103 -7.46 8.01 -7.89
CA LEU A 103 -6.78 8.70 -8.98
C LEU A 103 -6.43 7.67 -10.05
N ALA A 104 -6.94 7.83 -11.27
CA ALA A 104 -6.70 6.90 -12.37
C ALA A 104 -6.34 7.64 -13.66
N THR A 105 -5.38 7.10 -14.43
CA THR A 105 -5.08 7.59 -15.78
C THR A 105 -5.69 6.70 -16.85
N LEU A 106 -6.36 7.31 -17.83
CA LEU A 106 -6.89 6.65 -19.03
C LEU A 106 -6.19 7.19 -20.30
N GLY A 107 -6.18 6.41 -21.38
CA GLY A 107 -5.66 6.82 -22.69
C GLY A 107 -4.85 5.74 -23.39
N MET A 108 -4.45 6.02 -24.63
CA MET A 108 -3.72 5.09 -25.51
C MET A 108 -2.29 4.78 -24.99
N THR A 109 -1.67 3.69 -25.44
CA THR A 109 -0.25 3.45 -25.19
C THR A 109 0.62 4.57 -25.73
N GLY A 110 1.64 4.94 -24.95
CA GLY A 110 2.53 6.06 -25.26
C GLY A 110 1.98 7.46 -24.96
N SER A 111 0.73 7.62 -24.48
CA SER A 111 0.16 8.93 -24.15
C SER A 111 0.77 9.62 -22.92
N GLY A 112 1.54 8.90 -22.09
CA GLY A 112 2.19 9.45 -20.90
C GLY A 112 1.54 9.09 -19.55
N LYS A 113 0.54 8.18 -19.52
CA LYS A 113 -0.12 7.67 -18.29
C LYS A 113 0.86 7.38 -17.13
N THR A 114 1.77 6.43 -17.35
CA THR A 114 2.81 6.03 -16.39
C THR A 114 3.72 7.19 -16.00
N HIS A 115 4.01 8.14 -16.91
CA HIS A 115 4.80 9.33 -16.59
C HIS A 115 4.05 10.31 -15.67
N THR A 116 2.75 10.52 -15.90
CA THR A 116 1.91 11.34 -15.01
C THR A 116 1.87 10.74 -13.61
N MET A 117 1.55 9.45 -13.50
CA MET A 117 1.37 8.78 -12.21
C MET A 117 2.67 8.56 -11.47
N LEU A 118 3.71 8.05 -12.14
CA LEU A 118 4.92 7.51 -11.51
C LEU A 118 6.18 8.31 -11.86
N GLY A 119 6.09 9.30 -12.73
CA GLY A 119 7.20 10.17 -13.10
C GLY A 119 8.24 9.49 -13.99
N SER A 120 9.49 9.82 -13.73
CA SER A 120 10.68 9.30 -14.41
C SER A 120 11.77 8.98 -13.38
N ARG A 121 12.99 8.69 -13.83
CA ARG A 121 14.13 8.51 -12.90
C ARG A 121 14.58 9.83 -12.25
N SER A 122 14.26 10.98 -12.85
CA SER A 122 14.65 12.31 -12.36
C SER A 122 13.49 13.11 -11.78
N GLN A 123 12.27 12.89 -12.28
CA GLN A 123 11.07 13.61 -11.85
C GLN A 123 10.06 12.69 -11.15
N ARG A 124 9.34 13.22 -10.17
CA ARG A 124 8.35 12.51 -9.38
C ARG A 124 6.99 12.49 -10.08
N GLY A 125 6.28 11.38 -9.93
CA GLY A 125 4.89 11.23 -10.31
C GLY A 125 3.92 11.75 -9.25
N LEU A 126 2.64 11.83 -9.61
CA LEU A 126 1.56 12.10 -8.65
C LEU A 126 1.57 11.09 -7.49
N THR A 127 1.91 9.82 -7.73
CA THR A 127 2.03 8.78 -6.69
C THR A 127 3.06 9.16 -5.62
N GLN A 128 4.28 9.52 -6.03
CA GLN A 128 5.34 9.87 -5.07
C GLN A 128 5.07 11.17 -4.35
N MET A 129 4.37 12.12 -4.97
CA MET A 129 3.97 13.39 -4.34
C MET A 129 2.80 13.19 -3.35
N ALA A 130 1.82 12.36 -3.67
CA ALA A 130 0.72 12.02 -2.76
C ALA A 130 1.22 11.30 -1.49
N LEU A 131 2.09 10.29 -1.64
CA LEU A 131 2.75 9.63 -0.49
C LEU A 131 3.45 10.63 0.42
N ASP A 132 4.15 11.60 -0.17
CA ASP A 132 4.96 12.58 0.55
C ASP A 132 4.10 13.58 1.33
N VAL A 133 2.99 14.05 0.76
CA VAL A 133 2.00 14.82 1.52
C VAL A 133 1.39 13.98 2.64
N VAL A 134 1.01 12.71 2.39
CA VAL A 134 0.49 11.82 3.44
C VAL A 134 1.47 11.74 4.62
N PHE A 135 2.71 11.33 4.38
CA PHE A 135 3.72 11.14 5.44
C PHE A 135 4.09 12.45 6.15
N ARG A 136 4.29 13.58 5.44
CA ARG A 136 4.57 14.88 6.08
C ARG A 136 3.42 15.39 6.95
N SER A 137 2.18 15.06 6.58
CA SER A 137 0.99 15.58 7.27
C SER A 137 0.70 14.83 8.57
N ILE A 138 1.14 13.57 8.70
CA ILE A 138 0.92 12.73 9.89
C ILE A 138 2.22 12.38 10.64
N GLU A 139 3.35 13.01 10.33
CA GLU A 139 4.69 12.69 10.85
C GLU A 139 4.75 12.53 12.38
N SER A 140 4.03 13.38 13.13
CA SER A 140 3.94 13.35 14.60
C SER A 140 2.95 12.32 15.17
N ASN A 141 2.12 11.73 14.32
CA ASN A 141 0.96 10.92 14.67
C ASN A 141 1.00 9.50 14.05
N ILE A 142 2.04 9.18 13.28
CA ILE A 142 2.26 7.84 12.74
C ILE A 142 2.71 6.89 13.84
N VAL A 143 2.14 5.69 13.88
CA VAL A 143 2.53 4.66 14.84
C VAL A 143 3.75 3.90 14.34
N ASP A 144 4.74 3.70 15.20
CA ASP A 144 5.81 2.74 14.94
C ASP A 144 5.24 1.33 15.09
N TYR A 145 4.99 0.67 13.95
CA TYR A 145 4.43 -0.69 13.88
C TYR A 145 5.25 -1.71 14.67
N GLU A 146 6.58 -1.57 14.74
CA GLU A 146 7.48 -2.53 15.39
C GLU A 146 7.56 -2.34 16.92
N SER A 147 7.05 -1.23 17.44
CA SER A 147 7.12 -0.88 18.87
C SER A 147 6.35 -1.82 19.80
N SER A 148 5.34 -2.56 19.30
CA SER A 148 4.51 -3.43 20.13
C SER A 148 3.83 -4.57 19.35
N PRO A 149 3.96 -5.85 19.76
CA PRO A 149 3.21 -6.96 19.17
C PRO A 149 1.69 -6.81 19.25
N ALA A 150 1.17 -6.05 20.22
CA ALA A 150 -0.25 -5.76 20.34
C ALA A 150 -0.75 -4.78 19.24
N LEU A 151 0.13 -3.89 18.77
CA LEU A 151 -0.15 -2.99 17.65
C LEU A 151 -0.22 -3.76 16.33
N GLU A 152 0.76 -4.63 16.07
CA GLU A 152 0.75 -5.56 14.95
C GLU A 152 -0.54 -6.40 14.92
N ALA A 153 -0.88 -7.04 16.04
CA ALA A 153 -2.08 -7.87 16.13
C ALA A 153 -3.37 -7.07 15.86
N SER A 154 -3.44 -5.82 16.34
CA SER A 154 -4.57 -4.91 16.14
C SER A 154 -4.70 -4.39 14.70
N ILE A 155 -3.58 -4.15 14.01
CA ILE A 155 -3.57 -3.77 12.59
C ILE A 155 -3.92 -4.97 11.69
N ARG A 156 -3.50 -6.18 12.07
CA ARG A 156 -3.85 -7.43 11.38
C ARG A 156 -5.33 -7.80 11.56
N SER A 157 -5.87 -7.70 12.77
CA SER A 157 -7.28 -8.03 13.06
C SER A 157 -8.29 -7.05 12.48
N SER A 158 -7.86 -5.85 12.07
CA SER A 158 -8.67 -4.86 11.36
C SER A 158 -8.57 -4.97 9.83
N ASP A 159 -7.91 -6.00 9.28
CA ASP A 159 -7.87 -6.24 7.85
C ASP A 159 -8.98 -7.20 7.39
N ALA A 160 -9.89 -6.72 6.54
CA ALA A 160 -10.97 -7.53 5.98
C ALA A 160 -10.61 -8.27 4.67
N SER A 161 -9.34 -8.25 4.26
CA SER A 161 -8.87 -8.79 2.97
C SER A 161 -7.99 -10.04 3.07
N GLU A 162 -7.91 -10.65 4.26
CA GLU A 162 -7.04 -11.82 4.50
C GLU A 162 -5.59 -11.56 4.06
N ALA A 163 -5.13 -10.31 4.21
CA ALA A 163 -3.84 -9.89 3.68
C ALA A 163 -2.67 -10.40 4.53
N ASN A 164 -1.56 -10.73 3.85
CA ASN A 164 -0.29 -11.03 4.46
C ASN A 164 0.39 -9.71 4.85
N ILE A 165 0.10 -9.22 6.07
CA ILE A 165 0.63 -7.95 6.58
C ILE A 165 2.02 -8.15 7.21
N HIS A 166 3.00 -7.39 6.71
CA HIS A 166 4.40 -7.38 7.15
C HIS A 166 4.87 -5.95 7.48
N PRO A 167 5.87 -5.78 8.37
CA PRO A 167 6.59 -4.50 8.50
C PRO A 167 7.46 -4.22 7.26
N ALA A 168 7.69 -2.94 6.98
CA ALA A 168 8.58 -2.50 5.90
C ALA A 168 10.02 -3.03 6.07
N SER A 169 10.55 -3.10 7.28
CA SER A 169 11.85 -3.70 7.62
C SER A 169 12.04 -5.08 6.98
N ALA A 170 11.20 -6.05 7.34
CA ALA A 170 11.25 -7.43 6.87
C ALA A 170 10.90 -7.55 5.39
N PHE A 171 10.00 -6.70 4.87
CA PHE A 171 9.75 -6.62 3.43
C PHE A 171 11.02 -6.21 2.68
N LEU A 172 11.63 -5.10 3.06
CA LEU A 172 12.79 -4.53 2.36
C LEU A 172 14.04 -5.41 2.52
N GLU A 173 14.24 -6.05 3.67
CA GLU A 173 15.29 -7.05 3.85
C GLU A 173 15.07 -8.25 2.91
N SER A 174 13.84 -8.74 2.76
CA SER A 174 13.52 -9.85 1.85
C SER A 174 13.72 -9.57 0.35
N ILE A 175 13.83 -8.29 -0.05
CA ILE A 175 13.92 -7.85 -1.45
C ILE A 175 15.31 -7.27 -1.80
N PHE A 176 15.89 -6.48 -0.89
CA PHE A 176 17.14 -5.73 -1.08
C PHE A 176 18.28 -6.23 -0.17
N GLY A 177 18.03 -7.15 0.75
CA GLY A 177 19.03 -7.69 1.66
C GLY A 177 20.09 -8.52 0.93
N ASP A 178 21.36 -8.26 1.23
CA ASP A 178 22.47 -8.96 0.59
C ASP A 178 22.65 -10.36 1.20
N VAL A 179 22.28 -11.39 0.42
CA VAL A 179 22.43 -12.81 0.79
C VAL A 179 23.90 -13.21 0.98
N THR A 180 24.85 -12.39 0.51
CA THR A 180 26.29 -12.61 0.68
C THR A 180 26.93 -11.81 1.81
N ALA A 181 26.20 -10.88 2.44
CA ALA A 181 26.68 -10.21 3.63
C ALA A 181 26.65 -11.18 4.83
N PRO A 182 27.73 -11.27 5.65
CA PRO A 182 27.69 -12.07 6.85
C PRO A 182 26.60 -11.50 7.78
N SER A 183 25.61 -12.33 8.08
CA SER A 183 24.43 -11.92 8.82
C SER A 183 24.83 -11.33 10.17
N ARG A 184 24.46 -10.05 10.39
CA ARG A 184 24.39 -9.47 11.75
C ARG A 184 23.18 -10.02 12.50
N ALA A 185 22.97 -11.34 12.43
CA ALA A 185 22.14 -12.05 13.37
C ALA A 185 22.78 -11.83 14.75
N GLY A 186 22.06 -11.16 15.65
CA GLY A 186 22.55 -10.88 16.99
C GLY A 186 22.90 -12.20 17.67
N SER A 187 24.19 -12.46 17.86
CA SER A 187 24.70 -13.72 18.41
C SER A 187 24.42 -13.81 19.90
N ARG A 188 23.15 -14.05 20.25
CA ARG A 188 22.71 -14.52 21.57
C ARG A 188 22.93 -16.02 21.68
N ALA A 189 24.19 -16.44 21.52
CA ALA A 189 24.62 -17.71 22.07
C ALA A 189 24.64 -17.57 23.60
N THR A 190 23.74 -18.27 24.29
CA THR A 190 23.81 -18.40 25.75
C THR A 190 25.05 -19.20 26.11
N THR A 191 26.11 -18.54 26.55
CA THR A 191 27.33 -19.20 27.01
C THR A 191 26.97 -20.07 28.23
N PRO A 192 27.23 -21.39 28.21
CA PRO A 192 27.01 -22.22 29.39
C PRO A 192 27.93 -21.77 30.52
N MET A 193 27.40 -21.64 31.73
CA MET A 193 28.22 -21.37 32.91
C MET A 193 29.15 -22.56 33.17
N ILE A 194 30.46 -22.35 33.00
CA ILE A 194 31.48 -23.28 33.50
C ILE A 194 31.57 -23.08 35.01
N VAL A 195 31.19 -24.10 35.77
CA VAL A 195 31.39 -24.15 37.22
C VAL A 195 32.85 -24.52 37.47
N GLY A 196 33.67 -23.55 37.87
CA GLY A 196 35.03 -23.77 38.36
C GLY A 196 35.05 -23.93 39.89
N PRO A 197 35.80 -24.90 40.46
CA PRO A 197 35.95 -25.05 41.91
C PRO A 197 36.84 -23.94 42.51
N SER A 198 36.69 -23.71 43.81
CA SER A 198 37.22 -22.54 44.52
C SER A 198 38.60 -22.73 45.17
N HIS A 199 39.22 -21.59 45.54
CA HIS A 199 40.45 -21.40 46.34
C HIS A 199 41.78 -21.63 45.57
N THR A 200 42.86 -20.84 45.71
CA THR A 200 43.33 -20.02 46.85
C THR A 200 44.07 -18.71 46.45
N ASN A 201 44.38 -17.87 47.46
CA ASN A 201 45.10 -16.58 47.46
C ASN A 201 46.35 -16.39 46.54
N SER A 202 46.51 -15.17 46.01
CA SER A 202 47.71 -14.32 46.25
C SER A 202 47.52 -12.85 45.78
N LYS A 203 48.35 -11.93 46.31
CA LYS A 203 48.25 -10.46 46.14
C LYS A 203 48.94 -9.95 44.85
N PRO A 204 48.58 -8.75 44.33
CA PRO A 204 49.12 -8.23 43.09
C PRO A 204 50.50 -7.56 43.23
N GLN A 205 51.32 -7.64 42.18
CA GLN A 205 52.48 -6.77 41.95
C GLN A 205 52.46 -6.21 40.52
N THR A 206 52.77 -4.92 40.42
CA THR A 206 53.26 -4.23 39.21
C THR A 206 54.71 -3.78 39.52
N PRO A 207 55.48 -3.08 38.64
CA PRO A 207 55.28 -2.78 37.21
C PRO A 207 56.53 -3.09 36.34
N ARG A 208 56.42 -3.01 34.99
CA ARG A 208 57.52 -2.55 34.10
C ARG A 208 56.99 -1.74 32.91
N LYS A 209 57.77 -0.74 32.49
CA LYS A 209 57.51 0.21 31.37
C LYS A 209 58.36 -0.13 30.14
N PHE A 210 58.10 0.61 29.05
CA PHE A 210 58.97 1.09 27.94
C PHE A 210 58.39 0.78 26.53
N PRO A 211 58.68 1.56 25.47
CA PRO A 211 58.31 2.98 25.35
C PRO A 211 57.84 3.45 23.94
N GLY A 212 57.34 4.69 23.88
CA GLY A 212 57.55 5.60 22.72
C GLY A 212 56.51 5.56 21.60
N GLY A 213 55.87 6.70 21.31
CA GLY A 213 54.85 6.76 20.25
C GLY A 213 54.10 8.08 20.02
N ILE A 214 54.76 9.24 20.17
CA ILE A 214 54.33 10.57 19.65
C ILE A 214 53.04 11.19 20.27
N ARG A 215 53.01 12.51 20.40
CA ARG A 215 52.00 13.33 21.10
C ARG A 215 51.76 14.63 20.32
N LEU A 216 50.51 15.04 20.12
CA LEU A 216 50.05 16.45 20.12
C LEU A 216 48.49 16.49 20.19
N VAL A 217 47.83 16.93 21.29
CA VAL A 217 47.34 18.31 21.65
C VAL A 217 46.51 18.97 20.52
N CYS A 218 45.39 19.69 20.67
CA CYS A 218 44.65 20.38 21.78
C CYS A 218 43.10 20.25 21.53
N HIS A 219 42.12 20.66 22.35
CA HIS A 219 41.93 21.01 23.78
C HIS A 219 40.39 20.93 24.07
N GLU A 220 39.96 20.76 25.33
CA GLU A 220 38.61 21.18 25.80
C GLU A 220 38.68 21.66 27.25
N ASP A 221 38.39 22.96 27.44
CA ASP A 221 38.01 23.62 28.69
C ASP A 221 36.61 24.23 28.41
N ASP A 222 35.68 24.49 29.34
CA ASP A 222 35.78 24.50 30.81
C ASP A 222 34.40 24.17 31.46
N MET A 223 34.35 24.23 32.79
CA MET A 223 33.42 23.60 33.71
C MET A 223 32.16 24.39 34.12
N THR A 224 31.36 23.70 34.95
CA THR A 224 30.35 24.18 35.92
C THR A 224 28.91 24.26 35.41
N ARG A 225 27.88 23.94 36.22
CA ARG A 225 27.80 24.00 37.70
C ARG A 225 26.90 22.92 38.31
N ILE A 226 27.30 22.42 39.49
CA ILE A 226 26.56 21.47 40.33
C ILE A 226 25.55 22.22 41.21
N THR A 227 24.39 21.62 41.50
CA THR A 227 23.67 21.87 42.77
C THR A 227 22.95 20.59 43.23
N ILE A 228 23.12 20.25 44.51
CA ILE A 228 22.55 19.09 45.20
C ILE A 228 21.68 19.61 46.35
N LEU A 229 20.47 19.07 46.51
CA LEU A 229 19.69 19.02 47.77
C LEU A 229 18.66 17.88 47.61
N SER A 230 18.78 16.69 48.21
CA SER A 230 18.69 16.32 49.64
C SER A 230 17.30 16.51 50.27
N THR A 231 16.64 15.37 50.47
CA THR A 231 15.47 15.04 51.33
C THR A 231 15.64 15.49 52.81
N PRO A 232 14.62 15.51 53.73
CA PRO A 232 13.84 14.32 54.13
C PRO A 232 12.39 14.63 54.69
N PRO A 233 11.75 13.90 55.65
CA PRO A 233 10.41 13.32 55.37
C PRO A 233 9.35 13.49 56.51
N ASN A 234 8.28 12.66 56.46
CA ASN A 234 7.61 11.98 57.60
C ASN A 234 6.16 12.40 57.97
N GLN A 235 5.45 11.44 58.60
CA GLN A 235 4.12 11.47 59.25
C GLN A 235 2.84 11.41 58.39
N MET A 236 1.70 10.87 58.87
CA MET A 236 1.46 9.57 59.55
C MET A 236 -0.06 9.23 59.54
N ARG A 237 -0.40 7.92 59.47
CA ARG A 237 -1.64 7.24 59.96
C ARG A 237 -3.00 7.99 60.02
N LYS A 238 -4.05 7.33 59.47
CA LYS A 238 -5.27 6.95 60.24
C LYS A 238 -6.03 5.77 59.61
N LYS A 239 -6.97 5.18 60.37
CA LYS A 239 -7.44 3.79 60.29
C LYS A 239 -8.96 3.68 60.53
N LYS A 240 -9.68 2.88 59.72
CA LYS A 240 -11.03 2.24 59.91
C LYS A 240 -11.28 1.41 58.63
N GLN A 241 -11.53 0.10 58.56
CA GLN A 241 -12.03 -0.98 59.45
C GLN A 241 -13.58 -1.13 59.49
N ASN A 242 -14.03 -2.39 59.32
CA ASN A 242 -15.39 -2.98 59.30
C ASN A 242 -16.16 -2.93 57.95
N THR A 243 -16.92 -3.95 57.50
CA THR A 243 -17.11 -5.39 57.88
C THR A 243 -17.81 -6.14 56.71
N ALA A 244 -17.64 -7.46 56.58
CA ALA A 244 -18.38 -8.33 55.64
C ALA A 244 -19.71 -8.89 56.26
N PRO A 245 -20.60 -9.68 55.58
CA PRO A 245 -20.30 -11.05 55.08
C PRO A 245 -21.03 -11.55 53.79
N LEU A 246 -20.71 -12.77 53.34
CA LEU A 246 -21.46 -13.62 52.37
C LEU A 246 -22.42 -14.61 53.06
N PRO A 247 -23.37 -15.26 52.33
CA PRO A 247 -23.22 -16.71 52.01
C PRO A 247 -23.74 -17.11 50.58
N LYS A 248 -23.04 -17.95 49.78
CA LYS A 248 -23.09 -19.44 49.63
C LYS A 248 -24.37 -20.08 49.00
N THR A 249 -24.24 -20.52 47.74
CA THR A 249 -24.64 -21.80 47.04
C THR A 249 -25.45 -22.87 47.79
N PRO A 250 -26.28 -23.79 47.15
CA PRO A 250 -25.83 -24.69 46.05
C PRO A 250 -26.89 -25.38 45.09
N ILE A 251 -26.42 -26.37 44.30
CA ILE A 251 -27.13 -27.50 43.60
C ILE A 251 -27.59 -27.32 42.13
N ALA A 252 -27.55 -28.42 41.35
CA ALA A 252 -27.80 -28.54 39.89
C ALA A 252 -28.81 -29.70 39.58
N PRO A 253 -28.84 -30.28 38.35
CA PRO A 253 -29.77 -30.08 37.23
C PRO A 253 -30.90 -31.19 37.16
N PRO A 254 -31.77 -31.34 36.10
CA PRO A 254 -31.38 -31.95 34.80
C PRO A 254 -32.22 -31.63 33.50
N GLU A 255 -31.66 -32.03 32.35
CA GLU A 255 -32.24 -32.62 31.10
C GLU A 255 -33.46 -32.09 30.30
N SER A 256 -33.32 -32.12 28.95
CA SER A 256 -34.43 -32.39 28.00
C SER A 256 -34.01 -33.06 26.66
N LYS A 257 -34.25 -34.37 26.56
CA LYS A 257 -34.69 -35.23 25.42
C LYS A 257 -34.49 -34.83 23.93
N LEU A 258 -34.11 -35.83 23.10
CA LEU A 258 -34.58 -36.15 21.72
C LEU A 258 -34.04 -37.57 21.32
N THR A 259 -34.80 -38.65 21.52
CA THR A 259 -35.54 -39.48 20.51
C THR A 259 -34.71 -40.28 19.47
N ASN A 260 -34.86 -41.61 19.52
CA ASN A 260 -34.34 -42.59 18.54
C ASN A 260 -35.22 -42.71 17.28
N ALA A 261 -34.62 -43.07 16.13
CA ALA A 261 -35.22 -43.99 15.14
C ALA A 261 -34.21 -44.54 14.10
N SER A 262 -34.24 -45.86 13.93
CA SER A 262 -33.71 -46.70 12.82
C SER A 262 -34.59 -47.98 12.81
N PRO A 263 -34.64 -48.88 11.78
CA PRO A 263 -33.64 -49.16 10.74
C PRO A 263 -34.24 -49.43 9.33
N VAL A 264 -33.44 -49.96 8.38
CA VAL A 264 -33.74 -51.14 7.51
C VAL A 264 -32.43 -51.60 6.85
N GLU A 265 -32.29 -52.91 6.64
CA GLU A 265 -31.07 -53.62 6.20
C GLU A 265 -31.26 -54.31 4.83
N LYS A 266 -30.21 -55.00 4.31
CA LYS A 266 -30.09 -55.92 3.13
C LYS A 266 -29.37 -55.33 1.90
N HIS A 267 -28.48 -56.05 1.17
CA HIS A 267 -27.88 -57.40 1.30
C HIS A 267 -26.45 -57.42 0.69
N TYR A 268 -25.66 -58.47 0.98
CA TYR A 268 -24.26 -58.66 0.57
C TYR A 268 -24.09 -59.22 -0.87
N MET A 269 -22.98 -58.86 -1.54
CA MET A 269 -21.94 -59.81 -1.97
C MET A 269 -20.63 -59.10 -2.37
N VAL A 270 -19.50 -59.82 -2.24
CA VAL A 270 -18.11 -59.32 -2.39
C VAL A 270 -17.40 -60.06 -3.53
N PRO A 271 -16.47 -59.40 -4.24
CA PRO A 271 -15.21 -60.09 -4.55
C PRO A 271 -13.96 -59.30 -4.14
N THR A 272 -12.91 -60.05 -3.84
CA THR A 272 -11.70 -59.62 -3.12
C THR A 272 -10.62 -59.05 -4.05
N SER A 273 -9.97 -57.95 -3.66
CA SER A 273 -8.53 -57.73 -3.89
C SER A 273 -7.99 -56.59 -3.00
N ALA A 274 -6.75 -56.72 -2.54
CA ALA A 274 -6.26 -55.98 -1.37
C ALA A 274 -5.26 -54.86 -1.71
N ALA A 275 -5.41 -53.71 -1.04
CA ALA A 275 -4.33 -52.75 -0.81
C ALA A 275 -4.42 -52.21 0.62
N LYS A 276 -3.30 -52.23 1.36
CA LYS A 276 -3.26 -51.92 2.79
C LYS A 276 -3.48 -50.42 3.05
N SER A 277 -4.50 -50.10 3.84
CA SER A 277 -4.55 -48.84 4.60
C SER A 277 -4.39 -49.15 6.09
N LYS A 278 -3.50 -48.45 6.77
CA LYS A 278 -3.41 -48.44 8.24
C LYS A 278 -3.58 -47.01 8.73
N THR A 279 -4.74 -46.74 9.33
CA THR A 279 -4.95 -45.57 10.19
C THR A 279 -4.11 -45.69 11.46
N LEU A 280 -3.44 -44.60 11.82
CA LEU A 280 -2.87 -44.42 13.16
C LEU A 280 -2.84 -42.92 13.48
N THR A 281 -3.69 -42.51 14.41
CA THR A 281 -3.85 -41.11 14.87
C THR A 281 -2.78 -40.73 15.89
N LYS A 282 -2.06 -39.62 15.64
CA LYS A 282 -1.39 -38.71 16.61
C LYS A 282 -0.54 -37.67 15.85
N PRO A 283 -0.19 -36.51 16.45
CA PRO A 283 -1.06 -35.37 16.74
C PRO A 283 -0.70 -34.14 15.87
N SER A 284 -1.57 -33.13 15.83
CA SER A 284 -1.31 -31.87 15.10
C SER A 284 -0.27 -31.00 15.82
N LEU A 285 1.00 -31.08 15.40
CA LEU A 285 1.97 -30.03 15.68
C LEU A 285 1.70 -28.85 14.73
N PHE A 286 1.31 -27.70 15.29
CA PHE A 286 1.48 -26.41 14.61
C PHE A 286 2.98 -26.19 14.39
N LYS A 287 3.43 -26.36 13.15
CA LYS A 287 4.80 -26.08 12.75
C LYS A 287 4.82 -24.65 12.19
N GLY A 288 5.59 -23.79 12.84
CA GLY A 288 5.56 -22.33 12.65
C GLY A 288 5.92 -21.86 11.24
N ASP A 289 5.82 -20.55 11.06
CA ASP A 289 5.84 -19.83 9.79
C ASP A 289 7.06 -20.18 8.90
N TYR A 290 6.86 -21.16 8.02
CA TYR A 290 7.79 -21.43 6.94
C TYR A 290 7.62 -20.35 5.87
N LEU A 291 8.43 -19.31 5.97
CA LEU A 291 8.81 -18.50 4.83
C LEU A 291 9.25 -19.45 3.69
N PRO A 292 8.67 -19.37 2.49
CA PRO A 292 9.10 -20.21 1.37
C PRO A 292 10.58 -19.93 1.08
N PRO A 293 11.37 -20.94 0.68
CA PRO A 293 12.79 -20.75 0.42
C PRO A 293 12.98 -19.66 -0.64
N ALA A 294 13.88 -18.72 -0.33
CA ALA A 294 14.15 -17.58 -1.19
C ALA A 294 14.44 -18.04 -2.62
N THR A 295 13.77 -17.41 -3.59
CA THR A 295 14.11 -17.60 -5.00
C THR A 295 15.59 -17.26 -5.19
N PRO A 296 16.36 -18.00 -6.00
CA PRO A 296 17.72 -17.64 -6.39
C PRO A 296 17.67 -16.46 -7.38
N ARG A 297 17.26 -15.30 -6.87
CA ARG A 297 17.40 -13.99 -7.49
C ARG A 297 18.61 -13.33 -6.84
N ARG A 298 19.37 -12.57 -7.63
CA ARG A 298 20.22 -11.54 -7.01
C ARG A 298 19.27 -10.58 -6.27
N PRO A 299 19.61 -10.13 -5.05
CA PRO A 299 18.83 -9.09 -4.39
C PRO A 299 18.72 -7.88 -5.32
N LEU A 300 17.58 -7.20 -5.30
CA LEU A 300 17.41 -6.01 -6.11
C LEU A 300 18.48 -5.01 -5.68
N GLN A 301 19.19 -4.41 -6.65
CA GLN A 301 20.08 -3.30 -6.31
C GLN A 301 19.22 -2.16 -5.78
N ARG A 302 19.43 -1.78 -4.52
CA ARG A 302 18.80 -0.61 -3.91
C ARG A 302 19.07 0.60 -4.81
N PRO A 303 18.05 1.37 -5.23
CA PRO A 303 18.26 2.57 -6.04
C PRO A 303 19.26 3.52 -5.36
N SER A 304 20.24 4.03 -6.11
CA SER A 304 21.26 4.93 -5.58
C SER A 304 20.68 6.29 -5.16
N ALA A 305 19.61 6.74 -5.81
CA ALA A 305 18.81 7.89 -5.43
C ALA A 305 17.35 7.71 -5.88
N LEU A 306 16.42 8.27 -5.11
CA LEU A 306 15.01 8.42 -5.49
C LEU A 306 14.78 9.84 -6.04
N PRO A 307 13.91 10.05 -7.04
CA PRO A 307 13.66 11.38 -7.60
C PRO A 307 13.11 12.34 -6.53
N GLN A 308 13.67 13.55 -6.47
CA GLN A 308 13.34 14.57 -5.45
C GLN A 308 12.54 15.75 -6.02
N ILE A 309 12.51 15.91 -7.35
CA ILE A 309 11.92 17.06 -8.06
C ILE A 309 10.59 16.63 -8.72
N PRO A 310 9.53 17.44 -8.75
CA PRO A 310 9.40 18.75 -8.11
C PRO A 310 9.42 18.66 -6.59
N ASP A 311 9.88 19.73 -5.95
CA ASP A 311 9.87 19.84 -4.50
C ASP A 311 8.54 20.41 -4.02
N ILE A 312 7.99 19.81 -2.98
CA ILE A 312 6.64 20.10 -2.46
C ILE A 312 6.64 20.22 -0.92
N ARG A 313 7.78 20.54 -0.28
CA ARG A 313 7.90 20.55 1.20
C ARG A 313 6.94 21.51 1.90
N SER A 314 6.53 22.56 1.20
CA SER A 314 5.55 23.55 1.67
C SER A 314 4.12 23.02 1.68
N VAL A 315 3.82 21.96 0.93
CA VAL A 315 2.48 21.37 0.86
C VAL A 315 2.28 20.39 2.01
N ARG A 316 1.25 20.63 2.81
CA ARG A 316 0.74 19.73 3.86
C ARG A 316 -0.78 19.69 3.77
N ALA A 317 -1.33 18.51 4.03
CA ALA A 317 -2.75 18.28 4.26
C ALA A 317 -3.06 18.50 5.74
N SER A 318 -4.28 18.92 6.07
CA SER A 318 -4.72 18.89 7.47
C SER A 318 -4.90 17.44 7.97
N CYS A 319 -4.53 17.16 9.22
CA CYS A 319 -4.75 15.88 9.89
C CYS A 319 -5.45 16.07 11.25
N ASP A 320 -5.90 14.96 11.86
CA ASP A 320 -6.53 14.96 13.18
C ASP A 320 -5.45 14.81 14.26
N PRO A 321 -5.12 15.85 15.05
CA PRO A 321 -4.04 15.80 16.02
C PRO A 321 -4.31 14.85 17.19
N SER A 322 -5.57 14.43 17.38
CA SER A 322 -5.97 13.46 18.41
C SER A 322 -5.94 12.00 17.92
N ALA A 323 -5.64 11.77 16.64
CA ALA A 323 -5.60 10.45 16.04
C ALA A 323 -4.19 9.86 15.99
N GLU A 324 -4.13 8.53 15.95
CA GLU A 324 -2.98 7.73 15.59
C GLU A 324 -3.22 7.13 14.19
N TYR A 325 -2.19 7.13 13.35
CA TYR A 325 -2.26 6.68 11.97
C TYR A 325 -1.26 5.54 11.70
N ALA A 326 -1.64 4.57 10.86
CA ALA A 326 -0.73 3.58 10.30
C ALA A 326 -0.91 3.52 8.77
N ILE A 327 0.19 3.59 8.02
CA ILE A 327 0.17 3.54 6.56
C ILE A 327 0.47 2.13 6.08
N VAL A 328 -0.47 1.52 5.38
CA VAL A 328 -0.39 0.16 4.87
C VAL A 328 -0.44 0.19 3.35
N ILE A 329 0.62 -0.26 2.69
CA ILE A 329 0.77 -0.19 1.24
C ILE A 329 0.60 -1.57 0.62
N SER A 330 -0.13 -1.63 -0.49
CA SER A 330 -0.16 -2.80 -1.37
C SER A 330 -0.02 -2.38 -2.83
N MET A 331 0.50 -3.28 -3.66
CA MET A 331 0.62 -3.05 -5.09
C MET A 331 0.33 -4.34 -5.85
N TYR A 332 -0.56 -4.27 -6.83
CA TYR A 332 -0.93 -5.40 -7.65
C TYR A 332 -1.19 -4.97 -9.10
N GLU A 333 -1.21 -5.93 -10.00
CA GLU A 333 -1.63 -5.72 -11.38
C GLU A 333 -2.80 -6.62 -11.76
N VAL A 334 -3.68 -6.10 -12.61
CA VAL A 334 -4.66 -6.91 -13.34
C VAL A 334 -4.09 -7.15 -14.73
N TYR A 335 -3.87 -8.41 -15.05
CA TYR A 335 -3.32 -8.87 -16.33
C TYR A 335 -4.05 -10.12 -16.79
N ASN A 336 -4.59 -10.12 -18.02
CA ASN A 336 -5.31 -11.26 -18.59
C ASN A 336 -6.44 -11.79 -17.66
N ASP A 337 -7.24 -10.86 -17.12
CA ASP A 337 -8.34 -11.06 -16.16
C ASP A 337 -7.95 -11.77 -14.86
N ARG A 338 -6.67 -11.71 -14.50
CA ARG A 338 -6.13 -12.28 -13.26
C ARG A 338 -5.40 -11.21 -12.48
N ILE A 339 -5.55 -11.26 -11.16
CA ILE A 339 -4.90 -10.34 -10.24
C ILE A 339 -3.60 -10.96 -9.77
N PHE A 340 -2.49 -10.23 -9.91
CA PHE A 340 -1.17 -10.65 -9.45
C PHE A 340 -0.60 -9.62 -8.49
N ASP A 341 -0.20 -10.08 -7.31
CA ASP A 341 0.53 -9.29 -6.33
C ASP A 341 1.92 -8.94 -6.87
N LEU A 342 2.30 -7.66 -6.80
CA LEU A 342 3.60 -7.14 -7.23
C LEU A 342 4.63 -7.05 -6.09
N LEU A 343 4.20 -7.28 -4.84
CA LEU A 343 5.04 -7.29 -3.64
C LEU A 343 5.34 -8.73 -3.17
N THR A 344 4.62 -9.74 -3.67
CA THR A 344 4.93 -11.15 -3.46
C THR A 344 5.87 -11.69 -4.55
N PRO A 345 7.03 -12.27 -4.19
CA PRO A 345 7.95 -12.84 -5.18
C PRO A 345 7.32 -14.04 -5.92
N PRO A 346 7.58 -14.21 -7.24
CA PRO A 346 7.11 -15.38 -7.98
C PRO A 346 7.64 -16.69 -7.38
N ILE A 347 6.79 -17.70 -7.26
CA ILE A 347 7.15 -19.00 -6.67
C ILE A 347 7.54 -19.97 -7.79
N LYS A 348 8.51 -20.85 -7.53
CA LYS A 348 8.87 -21.92 -8.47
C LYS A 348 7.72 -22.94 -8.58
N SER A 349 7.17 -23.08 -9.76
CA SER A 349 6.19 -24.10 -10.10
C SER A 349 6.83 -25.49 -10.02
N ASN A 350 6.30 -26.38 -9.18
CA ASN A 350 6.77 -27.76 -9.09
C ASN A 350 6.56 -28.54 -10.41
N ALA A 351 5.52 -28.18 -11.19
CA ALA A 351 5.18 -28.86 -12.44
C ALA A 351 6.04 -28.39 -13.62
N THR A 352 6.21 -27.08 -13.81
CA THR A 352 6.94 -26.51 -14.97
C THR A 352 8.38 -26.13 -14.67
N LYS A 353 8.81 -26.17 -13.39
CA LYS A 353 10.11 -25.65 -12.89
C LYS A 353 10.35 -24.15 -13.10
N GLU A 354 9.43 -23.43 -13.74
CA GLU A 354 9.45 -21.99 -13.96
C GLU A 354 9.00 -21.20 -12.72
N TYR A 355 9.47 -19.97 -12.57
CA TYR A 355 8.94 -19.03 -11.59
C TYR A 355 7.69 -18.34 -12.14
N ARG A 356 6.55 -18.47 -11.44
CA ARG A 356 5.28 -17.83 -11.83
C ARG A 356 4.61 -17.21 -10.60
N ARG A 357 3.91 -16.09 -10.80
CA ARG A 357 3.06 -15.49 -9.76
C ARG A 357 1.78 -16.32 -9.61
N ARG A 358 1.31 -16.47 -8.37
CA ARG A 358 -0.02 -17.03 -8.08
C ARG A 358 -1.07 -15.95 -8.35
N ALA A 359 -2.12 -16.29 -9.10
CA ALA A 359 -3.26 -15.41 -9.24
C ALA A 359 -4.03 -15.34 -7.90
N LEU A 360 -4.38 -14.14 -7.47
CA LEU A 360 -5.20 -13.89 -6.29
C LEU A 360 -6.69 -13.91 -6.64
N LEU A 361 -7.52 -14.06 -5.60
CA LEU A 361 -8.97 -14.11 -5.72
C LEU A 361 -9.57 -12.73 -5.42
N PHE A 362 -10.55 -12.32 -6.23
CA PHE A 362 -11.41 -11.18 -5.93
C PHE A 362 -12.73 -11.71 -5.36
N LYS A 363 -12.97 -11.49 -4.06
CA LYS A 363 -14.13 -12.05 -3.34
C LYS A 363 -14.76 -11.02 -2.40
N CYS A 364 -15.99 -11.27 -1.99
CA CYS A 364 -16.65 -10.49 -0.96
C CYS A 364 -15.97 -10.69 0.40
N THR A 365 -16.00 -9.68 1.27
CA THR A 365 -15.53 -9.81 2.65
C THR A 365 -16.48 -10.65 3.49
N GLU A 366 -16.00 -11.34 4.52
CA GLU A 366 -16.88 -12.05 5.47
C GLU A 366 -17.81 -11.10 6.23
N THR A 367 -17.37 -9.85 6.45
CA THR A 367 -18.11 -8.81 7.18
C THR A 367 -19.17 -8.10 6.34
N SER A 368 -19.01 -8.06 5.01
CA SER A 368 -19.91 -7.36 4.09
C SER A 368 -19.95 -8.06 2.72
N PRO A 369 -21.12 -8.54 2.27
CA PRO A 369 -21.27 -9.22 0.97
C PRO A 369 -21.12 -8.26 -0.21
N ASP A 370 -21.43 -6.97 -0.03
CA ASP A 370 -21.36 -5.97 -1.09
C ASP A 370 -19.92 -5.46 -1.31
N ARG A 371 -19.09 -5.46 -0.25
CA ARG A 371 -17.68 -5.06 -0.34
C ARG A 371 -16.83 -6.21 -0.87
N LYS A 372 -16.29 -6.05 -2.09
CA LYS A 372 -15.31 -6.96 -2.69
C LYS A 372 -13.88 -6.49 -2.44
N VAL A 373 -12.99 -7.44 -2.20
CA VAL A 373 -11.56 -7.24 -1.91
C VAL A 373 -10.71 -8.25 -2.66
N VAL A 374 -9.45 -7.91 -2.90
CA VAL A 374 -8.44 -8.85 -3.40
C VAL A 374 -7.86 -9.61 -2.19
N ALA A 375 -8.17 -10.90 -2.10
CA ALA A 375 -7.79 -11.73 -0.96
C ALA A 375 -6.34 -12.22 -1.05
N GLY A 376 -5.63 -12.16 0.08
CA GLY A 376 -4.26 -12.70 0.20
C GLY A 376 -3.15 -11.81 -0.36
N LEU A 377 -3.43 -10.53 -0.65
CA LEU A 377 -2.39 -9.55 -0.99
C LEU A 377 -1.32 -9.46 0.10
N ARG A 378 -0.06 -9.26 -0.28
CA ARG A 378 0.98 -8.79 0.63
C ARG A 378 0.79 -7.31 0.88
N LYS A 379 0.62 -6.94 2.15
CA LYS A 379 0.48 -5.58 2.64
C LYS A 379 1.70 -5.21 3.47
N VAL A 380 2.26 -4.03 3.26
CA VAL A 380 3.48 -3.58 3.92
C VAL A 380 3.19 -2.33 4.74
N VAL A 381 3.35 -2.43 6.06
CA VAL A 381 3.18 -1.28 6.95
C VAL A 381 4.47 -0.46 6.94
N CYS A 382 4.36 0.82 6.61
CA CYS A 382 5.49 1.74 6.45
C CYS A 382 5.41 2.86 7.49
N SER A 383 6.48 3.05 8.25
CA SER A 383 6.59 4.12 9.26
C SER A 383 7.20 5.40 8.68
N THR A 384 7.85 5.31 7.51
CA THR A 384 8.52 6.44 6.85
C THR A 384 8.20 6.53 5.35
N LEU A 385 8.32 7.74 4.81
CA LEU A 385 8.22 7.99 3.37
C LEU A 385 9.28 7.20 2.56
N HIS A 386 10.49 7.04 3.10
CA HIS A 386 11.55 6.33 2.40
C HIS A 386 11.20 4.85 2.20
N GLU A 387 10.66 4.19 3.23
CA GLU A 387 10.15 2.82 3.12
C GLU A 387 9.04 2.71 2.07
N ALA A 388 8.06 3.61 2.12
CA ALA A 388 6.95 3.62 1.16
C ALA A 388 7.42 3.78 -0.30
N LEU A 389 8.39 4.65 -0.56
CA LEU A 389 8.99 4.83 -1.88
C LEU A 389 9.82 3.60 -2.32
N MET A 390 10.48 2.93 -1.38
CA MET A 390 11.21 1.68 -1.64
C MET A 390 10.27 0.50 -1.93
N VAL A 391 9.11 0.42 -1.26
CA VAL A 391 8.03 -0.55 -1.56
C VAL A 391 7.46 -0.29 -2.95
N LEU A 392 7.20 0.97 -3.30
CA LEU A 392 6.75 1.37 -4.63
C LEU A 392 7.76 0.95 -5.71
N GLU A 393 9.05 1.23 -5.56
CA GLU A 393 10.05 0.86 -6.57
C GLU A 393 10.24 -0.66 -6.67
N ALA A 394 10.08 -1.42 -5.57
CA ALA A 394 10.06 -2.89 -5.62
C ALA A 394 8.89 -3.42 -6.47
N GLY A 395 7.67 -2.93 -6.24
CA GLY A 395 6.49 -3.32 -7.03
C GLY A 395 6.57 -2.85 -8.49
N LEU A 396 7.15 -1.68 -8.75
CA LEU A 396 7.44 -1.21 -10.11
C LEU A 396 8.49 -2.06 -10.82
N HIS A 397 9.53 -2.51 -10.11
CA HIS A 397 10.51 -3.45 -10.66
C HIS A 397 9.83 -4.76 -11.09
N GLU A 398 9.00 -5.34 -10.22
CA GLU A 398 8.24 -6.55 -10.53
C GLU A 398 7.28 -6.36 -11.72
N ARG A 399 6.60 -5.20 -11.82
CA ARG A 399 5.74 -4.88 -12.98
C ARG A 399 6.55 -4.76 -14.27
N ARG A 400 7.77 -4.20 -14.24
CA ARG A 400 8.64 -4.10 -15.42
C ARG A 400 9.19 -5.46 -15.86
N VAL A 401 9.55 -6.35 -14.93
CA VAL A 401 10.19 -7.65 -15.22
C VAL A 401 9.21 -8.71 -15.72
N ALA A 402 7.90 -8.53 -15.51
CA ALA A 402 6.86 -9.44 -16.01
C ALA A 402 6.69 -9.45 -17.54
N GLY A 403 7.41 -8.59 -18.27
CA GLY A 403 7.26 -8.40 -19.71
C GLY A 403 7.85 -9.49 -20.58
N THR A 404 7.00 -10.30 -21.21
CA THR A 404 7.41 -11.27 -22.22
C THR A 404 7.63 -10.61 -23.59
N GLY A 405 8.87 -10.19 -23.86
CA GLY A 405 9.38 -9.82 -25.20
C GLY A 405 8.91 -8.49 -25.76
N SER A 406 9.84 -7.67 -26.29
CA SER A 406 9.70 -6.44 -27.11
C SER A 406 8.67 -5.36 -26.73
N ASN A 407 7.93 -5.51 -25.63
CA ASN A 407 6.74 -4.73 -25.33
C ASN A 407 6.84 -4.12 -23.93
N SER A 408 6.37 -2.89 -23.75
CA SER A 408 6.22 -2.28 -22.42
C SER A 408 5.11 -2.97 -21.62
N VAL A 409 5.39 -3.37 -20.38
CA VAL A 409 4.40 -4.05 -19.54
C VAL A 409 3.32 -3.10 -19.03
N SER A 410 3.68 -1.85 -18.72
CA SER A 410 2.72 -0.86 -18.22
C SER A 410 1.65 -0.46 -19.24
N SER A 411 1.85 -0.74 -20.53
CA SER A 411 0.80 -0.61 -21.55
C SER A 411 -0.21 -1.76 -21.54
N ARG A 412 0.04 -2.87 -20.84
CA ARG A 412 -0.74 -4.11 -20.97
C ARG A 412 -1.21 -4.77 -19.66
N SER A 413 -0.72 -4.32 -18.52
CA SER A 413 -1.33 -4.60 -17.21
C SER A 413 -1.86 -3.32 -16.58
N HIS A 414 -3.01 -3.39 -15.92
CA HIS A 414 -3.54 -2.29 -15.12
C HIS A 414 -2.85 -2.33 -13.76
N GLY A 415 -2.02 -1.34 -13.45
CA GLY A 415 -1.29 -1.27 -12.18
C GLY A 415 -2.09 -0.54 -11.13
N PHE A 416 -2.27 -1.15 -9.97
CA PHE A 416 -2.94 -0.58 -8.79
C PHE A 416 -1.91 -0.41 -7.67
N PHE A 417 -1.80 0.81 -7.16
CA PHE A 417 -1.03 1.13 -5.97
C PHE A 417 -2.01 1.70 -4.92
N SER A 418 -2.22 0.96 -3.83
CA SER A 418 -3.20 1.32 -2.81
C SER A 418 -2.51 1.68 -1.51
N ILE A 419 -2.78 2.91 -1.04
CA ILE A 419 -2.32 3.46 0.22
C ILE A 419 -3.52 3.40 1.18
N GLU A 420 -3.53 2.40 2.06
CA GLU A 420 -4.52 2.31 3.13
C GLU A 420 -4.04 3.10 4.34
N ILE A 421 -4.82 4.10 4.72
CA ILE A 421 -4.61 4.94 5.89
C ILE A 421 -5.51 4.35 6.99
N LYS A 422 -4.91 3.61 7.93
CA LYS A 422 -5.60 3.17 9.14
C LYS A 422 -5.53 4.28 10.17
N LYS A 423 -6.68 4.68 10.70
CA LYS A 423 -6.83 5.78 11.67
C LYS A 423 -7.56 5.29 12.92
N ARG A 424 -7.11 5.68 14.11
CA ARG A 424 -7.86 5.50 15.37
C ARG A 424 -7.70 6.70 16.29
N ARG A 425 -8.65 6.94 17.19
CA ARG A 425 -8.48 7.96 18.25
C ARG A 425 -7.49 7.48 19.31
N ARG A 426 -6.58 8.37 19.70
CA ARG A 426 -5.65 8.18 20.82
C ARG A 426 -6.41 8.29 22.14
N GLY A 427 -6.25 7.33 23.05
CA GLY A 427 -7.01 7.30 24.29
C GLY A 427 -6.43 6.36 25.35
N ARG A 428 -7.10 6.30 26.52
CA ARG A 428 -6.74 5.35 27.60
C ARG A 428 -6.96 3.89 27.23
N SER A 429 -7.92 3.65 26.33
CA SER A 429 -8.08 2.41 25.59
C SER A 429 -8.14 2.81 24.12
N ASN A 430 -7.35 2.14 23.28
CA ASN A 430 -7.30 2.47 21.86
C ASN A 430 -8.59 2.01 21.19
N GLY A 431 -9.21 2.91 20.41
CA GLY A 431 -10.39 2.58 19.61
C GLY A 431 -10.09 1.59 18.48
N PRO A 432 -11.13 1.06 17.81
CA PRO A 432 -10.96 0.30 16.58
C PRO A 432 -10.29 1.16 15.49
N TRP A 433 -9.69 0.50 14.51
CA TRP A 433 -9.14 1.16 13.34
C TRP A 433 -10.25 1.44 12.31
N GLY A 434 -10.52 2.71 12.05
CA GLY A 434 -11.07 3.14 10.77
C GLY A 434 -10.03 2.93 9.66
N THR A 435 -10.49 2.76 8.42
CA THR A 435 -9.60 2.61 7.26
C THR A 435 -10.18 3.38 6.07
N SER A 436 -9.36 4.22 5.47
CA SER A 436 -9.61 4.84 4.16
C SER A 436 -8.49 4.46 3.18
N THR A 437 -8.81 4.47 1.90
CA THR A 437 -7.93 3.94 0.84
C THR A 437 -7.74 4.99 -0.25
N LEU A 438 -6.51 5.47 -0.42
CA LEU A 438 -6.12 6.24 -1.60
C LEU A 438 -5.57 5.25 -2.65
N SER A 439 -6.38 4.95 -3.66
CA SER A 439 -6.02 4.08 -4.78
C SER A 439 -5.53 4.88 -5.97
N ILE A 440 -4.33 4.54 -6.46
CA ILE A 440 -3.63 5.23 -7.52
C ILE A 440 -3.38 4.23 -8.66
N VAL A 441 -4.01 4.46 -9.82
CA VAL A 441 -4.20 3.44 -10.86
C VAL A 441 -3.64 3.88 -12.23
N ASP A 442 -2.62 3.16 -12.70
CA ASP A 442 -2.02 3.30 -14.03
C ASP A 442 -2.59 2.21 -14.95
N LEU A 443 -3.74 2.50 -15.58
CA LEU A 443 -4.43 1.57 -16.49
C LEU A 443 -3.59 1.27 -17.74
N ALA A 444 -3.84 0.11 -18.35
CA ALA A 444 -3.27 -0.27 -19.64
C ALA A 444 -3.74 0.66 -20.79
N GLY A 445 -3.13 0.53 -21.98
CA GLY A 445 -3.45 1.34 -23.15
C GLY A 445 -4.68 0.86 -23.92
N SER A 446 -5.56 1.80 -24.28
CA SER A 446 -6.66 1.58 -25.22
C SER A 446 -6.21 1.82 -26.66
N GLU A 447 -5.57 0.82 -27.28
CA GLU A 447 -5.19 0.86 -28.70
C GLU A 447 -5.91 -0.21 -29.52
N ARG A 448 -6.17 0.11 -30.80
CA ARG A 448 -6.73 -0.85 -31.75
C ARG A 448 -5.65 -1.82 -32.17
N ALA A 449 -5.96 -3.12 -32.12
CA ALA A 449 -5.04 -4.19 -32.50
C ALA A 449 -4.35 -4.01 -33.87
N ARG A 450 -5.07 -3.44 -34.85
CA ARG A 450 -4.55 -3.15 -36.20
C ARG A 450 -3.43 -2.10 -36.17
N ASP A 451 -3.57 -1.07 -35.33
CA ASP A 451 -2.65 0.06 -35.25
C ASP A 451 -1.40 -0.36 -34.45
N ALA A 452 -1.59 -1.23 -33.45
CA ALA A 452 -0.53 -1.87 -32.66
C ALA A 452 0.14 -3.07 -33.34
N LYS A 453 -0.36 -3.53 -34.51
CA LYS A 453 0.12 -4.69 -35.28
C LYS A 453 0.23 -6.00 -34.46
N THR A 454 -0.60 -6.17 -33.44
CA THR A 454 -0.58 -7.33 -32.52
C THR A 454 -1.08 -8.60 -33.19
N GLN A 455 -0.45 -9.75 -32.90
CA GLN A 455 -0.81 -11.07 -33.43
C GLN A 455 -0.77 -12.16 -32.36
N GLY A 456 -1.48 -13.27 -32.61
CA GLY A 456 -1.48 -14.45 -31.73
C GLY A 456 -1.89 -14.12 -30.29
N ALA A 457 -1.11 -14.56 -29.31
CA ALA A 457 -1.38 -14.31 -27.89
C ALA A 457 -1.51 -12.81 -27.55
N THR A 458 -0.70 -11.94 -28.18
CA THR A 458 -0.75 -10.48 -27.93
C THR A 458 -2.02 -9.81 -28.45
N LEU A 459 -2.69 -10.42 -29.43
CA LEU A 459 -3.98 -9.96 -29.93
C LEU A 459 -5.10 -10.28 -28.91
N VAL A 460 -5.07 -11.48 -28.31
CA VAL A 460 -6.03 -11.90 -27.28
C VAL A 460 -5.85 -11.07 -26.00
N GLU A 461 -4.61 -10.80 -25.62
CA GLU A 461 -4.21 -9.89 -24.54
C GLU A 461 -4.76 -8.46 -24.77
N GLY A 462 -4.55 -7.90 -25.97
CA GLY A 462 -5.10 -6.60 -26.37
C GLY A 462 -6.63 -6.56 -26.40
N GLY A 463 -7.28 -7.68 -26.72
CA GLY A 463 -8.74 -7.83 -26.63
C GLY A 463 -9.26 -7.63 -25.21
N LYS A 464 -8.67 -8.35 -24.23
CA LYS A 464 -9.05 -8.28 -22.81
C LYS A 464 -8.81 -6.91 -22.18
N ILE A 465 -7.71 -6.25 -22.54
CA ILE A 465 -7.44 -4.87 -22.11
C ILE A 465 -8.59 -3.95 -22.56
N ASN A 466 -8.92 -3.97 -23.85
CA ASN A 466 -10.00 -3.16 -24.40
C ASN A 466 -11.39 -3.52 -23.82
N GLU A 467 -11.65 -4.81 -23.58
CA GLU A 467 -12.88 -5.29 -22.93
C GLU A 467 -13.01 -4.74 -21.49
N SER A 468 -11.95 -4.84 -20.67
CA SER A 468 -11.98 -4.32 -19.30
C SER A 468 -12.16 -2.79 -19.24
N LEU A 469 -11.57 -2.06 -20.19
CA LEU A 469 -11.74 -0.61 -20.32
C LEU A 469 -13.15 -0.23 -20.83
N MET A 470 -13.77 -1.07 -21.67
CA MET A 470 -15.17 -0.90 -22.09
C MET A 470 -16.11 -1.05 -20.90
N TYR A 471 -15.96 -2.09 -20.07
CA TYR A 471 -16.78 -2.25 -18.87
C TYR A 471 -16.57 -1.11 -17.87
N LEU A 472 -15.33 -0.60 -17.71
CA LEU A 472 -15.07 0.60 -16.90
C LEU A 472 -15.85 1.81 -17.43
N GLY A 473 -15.82 2.05 -18.75
CA GLY A 473 -16.60 3.12 -19.37
C GLY A 473 -18.10 2.99 -19.14
N GLN A 474 -18.66 1.78 -19.26
CA GLN A 474 -20.07 1.51 -18.97
C GLN A 474 -20.44 1.77 -17.50
N CYS A 475 -19.58 1.39 -16.55
CA CYS A 475 -19.77 1.68 -15.13
C CYS A 475 -19.77 3.18 -14.82
N LEU A 476 -18.86 3.95 -15.44
CA LEU A 476 -18.78 5.41 -15.27
C LEU A 476 -20.00 6.13 -15.87
N GLN A 477 -20.48 5.68 -17.04
CA GLN A 477 -21.70 6.18 -17.66
C GLN A 477 -22.91 5.92 -16.75
N MET A 478 -23.11 4.68 -16.32
CA MET A 478 -24.23 4.29 -15.44
C MET A 478 -24.25 5.09 -14.12
N GLN A 479 -23.08 5.31 -13.51
CA GLN A 479 -23.00 6.16 -12.31
C GLN A 479 -23.38 7.62 -12.59
N THR A 480 -22.99 8.15 -13.74
CA THR A 480 -23.36 9.51 -14.18
C THR A 480 -24.87 9.64 -14.40
N ASP A 481 -25.48 8.64 -15.06
CA ASP A 481 -26.92 8.60 -15.32
C ASP A 481 -27.74 8.54 -14.03
N LEU A 482 -27.31 7.73 -13.05
CA LEU A 482 -27.94 7.65 -11.73
C LEU A 482 -27.87 8.99 -10.96
N ASN A 483 -26.73 9.69 -11.02
CA ASN A 483 -26.55 11.01 -10.40
C ASN A 483 -27.34 12.13 -11.11
N ASN A 484 -27.68 11.96 -12.38
CA ASN A 484 -28.55 12.89 -13.09
C ASN A 484 -30.03 12.63 -12.74
N ASN A 485 -30.46 11.37 -12.67
CA ASN A 485 -31.83 11.01 -12.31
C ASN A 485 -32.21 11.40 -10.87
N SER A 486 -31.27 11.29 -9.90
CA SER A 486 -31.50 11.77 -8.54
C SER A 486 -31.76 13.28 -8.49
N LYS A 487 -31.00 14.07 -9.26
CA LYS A 487 -31.17 15.54 -9.39
C LYS A 487 -32.46 15.97 -10.07
N VAL A 488 -33.14 15.09 -10.83
CA VAL A 488 -34.45 15.37 -11.46
C VAL A 488 -35.61 15.07 -10.50
N THR A 489 -35.36 14.35 -9.41
CA THR A 489 -36.38 13.87 -8.46
C THR A 489 -36.40 14.67 -7.14
N THR A 490 -35.63 15.77 -7.05
CA THR A 490 -35.56 16.70 -5.90
C THR A 490 -35.64 18.15 -6.34
#